data_AF-A0A9X7TF08-F1
#
_entry.id   AF-A0A9X7TF08-F1
#
_cell.length_a   1.000
_cell.length_b   1.000
_cell.length_c   1.000
_cell.angle_alpha   90.00
_cell.angle_beta   90.00
_cell.angle_gamma   90.00
#
_symmetry.space_group_name_H-M   'P 1'
#
loop_
_entity.id
_entity.type
_entity.pdbx_description
1 polymer ?
#
loop_
_entity_poly.entity_id
_entity_poly.type
_entity_poly.pdbx_seq_one_letter_code
_entity_poly.pdbx_strand_id
1 'polypeptide(L)'
;MTKLLGIIRIRGYAGTPWYIQDTLKMLRLQRRFNAMVYEDSPSIRGMLKIAEPYITWGELNEEGLRLLLTRLHTKIGNLKITDDILKTQLKIESYNLFVKKIMNGEIKLHKLEDYFKLPIRLHPPSGGFKGKINRPFGVKGEFGYRGEKINELIKRMV
;
A
#
# COMPACT_ATOMS: atom_id res chain seq x y z
N MET A 1 12.09 15.78 3.20
CA MET A 1 11.05 14.97 2.52
C MET A 1 10.82 13.73 3.33
N THR A 2 9.59 13.51 3.78
CA THR A 2 9.19 12.25 4.41
C THR A 2 9.13 11.17 3.34
N LYS A 3 9.80 10.03 3.57
CA LYS A 3 9.71 8.89 2.66
C LYS A 3 8.32 8.27 2.79
N LEU A 4 7.74 7.89 1.67
CA LEU A 4 6.44 7.23 1.62
C LEU A 4 6.65 5.74 1.39
N LEU A 5 6.02 4.91 2.22
CA LEU A 5 6.17 3.46 2.20
C LEU A 5 4.92 2.82 1.60
N GLY A 6 5.14 1.97 0.61
CA GLY A 6 4.12 1.09 0.04
C GLY A 6 4.21 -0.27 0.68
N ILE A 7 3.11 -0.75 1.25
CA ILE A 7 3.04 -2.03 1.96
C ILE A 7 2.02 -2.91 1.27
N ILE A 8 2.38 -4.15 0.95
CA ILE A 8 1.50 -5.14 0.33
C ILE A 8 1.54 -6.42 1.16
N ARG A 9 0.36 -6.98 1.48
CA ARG A 9 0.26 -8.31 2.11
C ARG A 9 0.36 -9.40 1.05
N ILE A 10 1.40 -10.23 1.13
CA ILE A 10 1.66 -11.30 0.16
C ILE A 10 1.22 -12.68 0.66
N ARG A 11 1.10 -12.87 1.98
CA ARG A 11 0.67 -14.13 2.60
C ARG A 11 -0.75 -14.08 3.18
N GLY A 12 -1.38 -15.25 3.21
CA GLY A 12 -2.73 -15.45 3.71
C GLY A 12 -2.86 -15.29 5.23
N TYR A 13 -4.07 -15.54 5.71
CA TYR A 13 -4.41 -15.54 7.14
C TYR A 13 -3.99 -16.84 7.85
N ALA A 14 -4.06 -17.97 7.14
CA ALA A 14 -3.81 -19.29 7.71
C ALA A 14 -2.41 -19.40 8.35
N GLY A 15 -2.36 -19.86 9.61
CA GLY A 15 -1.12 -20.03 10.37
C GLY A 15 -0.43 -18.72 10.76
N THR A 16 -1.13 -17.59 10.77
CA THR A 16 -0.58 -16.31 11.25
C THR A 16 -0.70 -16.24 12.77
N PRO A 17 0.40 -16.00 13.52
CA PRO A 17 0.33 -15.72 14.94
C PRO A 17 -0.58 -14.52 15.23
N TRP A 18 -1.28 -14.56 16.36
CA TRP A 18 -2.28 -13.55 16.74
C TRP A 18 -1.70 -12.12 16.75
N TYR A 19 -0.51 -11.92 17.31
CA TYR A 19 0.14 -10.61 17.40
C TYR A 19 0.52 -10.03 16.02
N ILE A 20 0.89 -10.89 15.06
CA ILE A 20 1.14 -10.47 13.68
C ILE A 20 -0.18 -10.09 13.01
N GLN A 21 -1.23 -10.87 13.25
CA GLN A 21 -2.53 -10.61 12.67
C GLN A 21 -3.15 -9.31 13.19
N ASP A 22 -2.97 -8.98 14.47
CA ASP A 22 -3.37 -7.70 15.04
C ASP A 22 -2.58 -6.55 14.42
N THR A 23 -1.26 -6.70 14.25
CA THR A 23 -0.42 -5.71 13.56
C THR A 23 -0.88 -5.49 12.12
N LEU A 24 -1.20 -6.57 11.38
CA LEU A 24 -1.73 -6.49 10.02
C LEU A 24 -3.11 -5.83 9.98
N LYS A 25 -3.95 -6.06 11.00
CA LYS A 25 -5.26 -5.40 11.13
C LYS A 25 -5.11 -3.91 11.38
N MET A 26 -4.18 -3.48 12.25
CA MET A 26 -3.83 -2.07 12.48
C MET A 26 -3.35 -1.40 11.20
N LEU A 27 -2.54 -2.09 10.39
CA LEU A 27 -2.08 -1.61 9.08
C LEU A 27 -3.16 -1.68 7.98
N ARG A 28 -4.38 -2.16 8.30
CA ARG A 28 -5.52 -2.38 7.37
C ARG A 28 -5.25 -3.45 6.31
N LEU A 29 -4.28 -4.32 6.52
CA LEU A 29 -3.85 -5.38 5.61
C LEU A 29 -4.50 -6.72 5.95
N GLN A 30 -5.83 -6.81 5.87
CA GLN A 30 -6.56 -8.01 6.30
C GLN A 30 -6.47 -9.21 5.34
N ARG A 31 -6.40 -8.96 4.02
CA ARG A 31 -6.43 -10.00 2.98
C ARG A 31 -5.17 -9.96 2.11
N ARG A 32 -4.90 -11.05 1.39
CA ARG A 32 -3.83 -11.11 0.39
C ARG A 32 -4.05 -10.05 -0.70
N PHE A 33 -2.95 -9.47 -1.15
CA PHE A 33 -2.90 -8.42 -2.16
C PHE A 33 -3.65 -7.14 -1.77
N ASN A 34 -3.95 -6.97 -0.48
CA ASN A 34 -4.25 -5.65 0.04
C ASN A 34 -2.96 -4.84 0.09
N ALA A 35 -3.06 -3.59 -0.32
CA ALA A 35 -1.99 -2.61 -0.27
C ALA A 35 -2.44 -1.39 0.53
N MET A 36 -1.49 -0.80 1.24
CA MET A 36 -1.67 0.46 1.95
C MET A 36 -0.40 1.30 1.86
N VAL A 37 -0.59 2.61 2.03
CA VAL A 37 0.46 3.61 1.94
C VAL A 37 0.55 4.35 3.27
N TYR A 38 1.75 4.45 3.82
CA TYR A 38 2.03 5.15 5.07
C TYR A 38 3.30 5.98 4.96
N GLU A 39 3.38 7.03 5.77
CA GLU A 39 4.62 7.77 5.99
C GLU A 39 5.63 6.92 6.75
N ASP A 40 6.90 7.16 6.45
CA ASP A 40 7.99 6.57 7.18
C ASP A 40 8.12 7.20 8.57
N SER A 41 7.69 6.45 9.58
CA SER A 41 7.75 6.81 11.00
C SER A 41 8.32 5.65 11.81
N PRO A 42 9.08 5.90 12.90
CA PRO A 42 9.60 4.84 13.76
C PRO A 42 8.53 3.82 14.20
N SER A 43 7.31 4.28 14.50
CA SER A 43 6.19 3.42 14.89
C SER A 43 5.73 2.51 13.75
N ILE A 44 5.63 3.05 12.53
CA ILE A 44 5.30 2.26 11.33
C ILE A 44 6.40 1.24 11.05
N ARG A 45 7.67 1.64 11.11
CA ARG A 45 8.81 0.73 10.95
C ARG A 45 8.81 -0.41 11.97
N GLY A 46 8.45 -0.13 13.22
CA GLY A 46 8.27 -1.16 14.25
C GLY A 46 7.22 -2.19 13.87
N MET A 47 6.03 -1.75 13.45
CA MET A 47 4.96 -2.62 12.96
C MET A 47 5.37 -3.43 11.72
N LEU A 48 6.09 -2.81 10.80
CA LEU A 48 6.59 -3.47 9.58
C LEU A 48 7.58 -4.59 9.89
N LYS A 49 8.45 -4.43 10.88
CA LYS A 49 9.38 -5.48 11.34
C LYS A 49 8.63 -6.67 11.95
N ILE A 50 7.58 -6.42 12.73
CA ILE A 50 6.76 -7.50 13.32
C ILE A 50 6.01 -8.27 12.22
N ALA A 51 5.44 -7.55 11.25
CA ALA A 51 4.65 -8.14 10.17
C ALA A 51 5.48 -8.65 8.98
N GLU A 52 6.81 -8.47 9.01
CA GLU A 52 7.75 -8.70 7.93
C GLU A 52 7.56 -10.04 7.20
N PRO A 53 7.34 -11.18 7.88
CA PRO A 53 7.22 -12.48 7.20
C PRO A 53 5.97 -12.64 6.31
N TYR A 54 5.01 -11.71 6.39
CA TYR A 54 3.71 -11.77 5.70
C TYR A 54 3.50 -10.64 4.68
N ILE A 55 4.34 -9.60 4.74
CA ILE A 55 4.24 -8.42 3.90
C ILE A 55 5.49 -8.25 3.07
N THR A 56 5.36 -7.50 2.00
CA THR A 56 6.47 -6.84 1.35
C THR A 56 6.26 -5.35 1.47
N TRP A 57 7.34 -4.59 1.65
CA TRP A 57 7.27 -3.14 1.72
C TRP A 57 8.52 -2.47 1.14
N GLY A 58 8.39 -1.20 0.77
CA GLY A 58 9.47 -0.44 0.16
C GLY A 58 9.11 1.02 -0.06
N GLU A 59 10.04 1.76 -0.64
CA GLU A 59 9.93 3.20 -0.89
C GLU A 59 9.16 3.43 -2.19
N LEU A 60 8.08 4.23 -2.12
CA LEU A 60 7.25 4.55 -3.27
C LEU A 60 7.80 5.75 -4.03
N ASN A 61 7.82 5.61 -5.35
CA ASN A 61 8.05 6.72 -6.27
C ASN A 61 6.71 7.32 -6.72
N GLU A 62 6.73 8.50 -7.34
CA GLU A 62 5.52 9.15 -7.83
C GLU A 62 4.73 8.24 -8.80
N GLU A 63 5.42 7.52 -9.68
CA GLU A 63 4.81 6.54 -10.58
C GLU A 63 4.13 5.39 -9.82
N GLY A 64 4.80 4.84 -8.81
CA GLY A 64 4.25 3.76 -7.99
C GLY A 64 3.00 4.18 -7.23
N LEU A 65 3.00 5.42 -6.70
CA LEU A 65 1.82 5.99 -6.05
C LEU A 65 0.68 6.21 -7.04
N ARG A 66 0.94 6.77 -8.23
CA ARG A 66 -0.08 6.94 -9.28
C ARG A 66 -0.73 5.62 -9.65
N LEU A 67 0.06 4.56 -9.82
CA LEU A 67 -0.45 3.22 -10.12
C LEU A 67 -1.37 2.69 -9.02
N LEU A 68 -0.99 2.85 -7.74
CA LEU A 68 -1.85 2.45 -6.62
C LEU A 68 -3.17 3.23 -6.59
N LEU A 69 -3.12 4.53 -6.84
CA LEU A 69 -4.28 5.40 -6.84
C LEU A 69 -5.26 5.07 -7.98
N THR A 70 -4.79 4.57 -9.13
CA THR A 70 -5.66 4.06 -10.21
C THR A 70 -6.59 2.94 -9.75
N ARG A 71 -6.16 2.14 -8.76
CA ARG A 71 -6.95 1.05 -8.17
C ARG A 71 -7.81 1.51 -6.99
N LEU A 72 -7.65 2.74 -6.53
CA LEU A 72 -8.45 3.32 -5.46
C LEU A 72 -9.83 3.72 -6.00
N HIS A 73 -10.88 3.37 -5.26
CA HIS A 73 -12.27 3.68 -5.60
C HIS A 73 -12.92 4.43 -4.46
N THR A 74 -13.93 5.24 -4.77
CA THR A 74 -14.76 5.88 -3.76
C THR A 74 -15.53 4.85 -2.95
N LYS A 75 -15.75 5.14 -1.66
CA LYS A 75 -16.57 4.30 -0.79
C LYS A 75 -18.03 4.31 -1.23
N ILE A 76 -18.51 5.49 -1.61
CA ILE A 76 -19.87 5.71 -2.12
C ILE A 76 -19.87 5.53 -3.63
N GLY A 77 -20.68 4.59 -4.14
CA GLY A 77 -20.84 4.36 -5.58
C GLY A 77 -19.72 3.57 -6.27
N ASN A 78 -18.61 3.25 -5.58
CA ASN A 78 -17.48 2.49 -6.13
C ASN A 78 -16.95 3.08 -7.45
N LEU A 79 -16.91 4.40 -7.54
CA LEU A 79 -16.47 5.16 -8.70
C LEU A 79 -14.94 5.30 -8.68
N LYS A 80 -14.35 5.43 -9.87
CA LYS A 80 -12.92 5.76 -10.00
C LYS A 80 -12.68 7.20 -9.55
N ILE A 81 -11.45 7.48 -9.14
CA ILE A 81 -11.05 8.84 -8.76
C ILE A 81 -10.98 9.70 -10.03
N THR A 82 -11.86 10.69 -10.09
CA THR A 82 -11.86 11.75 -11.10
C THR A 82 -11.65 13.09 -10.40
N ASP A 83 -11.13 14.09 -11.12
CA ASP A 83 -10.86 15.44 -10.59
C ASP A 83 -12.10 16.06 -9.93
N ASP A 84 -13.30 15.83 -10.48
CA ASP A 84 -14.55 16.38 -9.92
C ASP A 84 -14.89 15.83 -8.53
N ILE A 85 -14.60 14.55 -8.31
CA ILE A 85 -14.81 13.90 -7.00
C ILE A 85 -13.80 14.44 -5.99
N LEU A 86 -12.54 14.63 -6.41
CA LEU A 86 -11.49 15.21 -5.57
C LEU A 86 -11.80 16.65 -5.16
N LYS A 87 -12.33 17.46 -6.08
CA LYS A 87 -12.77 18.83 -5.78
C LYS A 87 -13.92 18.83 -4.78
N THR A 88 -14.94 18.00 -5.02
CA THR A 88 -16.15 17.96 -4.19
C THR A 88 -15.86 17.46 -2.77
N GLN A 89 -15.05 16.40 -2.64
CA GLN A 89 -14.84 15.75 -1.34
C GLN A 89 -13.64 16.28 -0.56
N LEU A 90 -12.56 16.65 -1.25
CA LEU A 90 -11.27 16.99 -0.62
C LEU A 90 -10.84 18.44 -0.87
N LYS A 91 -11.61 19.21 -1.65
CA LYS A 91 -11.25 20.57 -2.09
C LYS A 91 -9.88 20.62 -2.78
N ILE A 92 -9.52 19.57 -3.50
CA ILE A 92 -8.27 19.47 -4.24
C ILE A 92 -8.57 19.64 -5.72
N GLU A 93 -7.90 20.61 -6.35
CA GLU A 93 -8.23 21.07 -7.69
C GLU A 93 -7.82 20.08 -8.80
N SER A 94 -6.83 19.21 -8.53
CA SER A 94 -6.30 18.28 -9.55
C SER A 94 -5.73 17.01 -8.93
N TYR A 95 -5.87 15.90 -9.65
CA TYR A 95 -5.22 14.63 -9.36
C TYR A 95 -3.69 14.76 -9.18
N ASN A 96 -3.03 15.59 -9.98
CA ASN A 96 -1.58 15.81 -9.85
C ASN A 96 -1.22 16.47 -8.51
N LEU A 97 -2.04 17.42 -8.05
CA LEU A 97 -1.84 18.06 -6.75
C LEU A 97 -2.11 17.07 -5.61
N PHE A 98 -3.11 16.21 -5.75
CA PHE A 98 -3.41 15.14 -4.80
C PHE A 98 -2.22 14.19 -4.62
N VAL A 99 -1.63 13.71 -5.72
CA VAL A 99 -0.43 12.85 -5.71
C VAL A 99 0.72 13.55 -4.98
N LYS A 100 1.01 14.82 -5.32
CA LYS A 100 2.08 15.59 -4.68
C LYS A 100 1.86 15.78 -3.17
N LYS A 101 0.63 16.11 -2.75
CA LYS A 101 0.28 16.26 -1.32
C LYS A 101 0.44 14.97 -0.54
N ILE A 102 0.14 13.82 -1.14
CA ILE A 102 0.36 12.51 -0.51
C ILE A 102 1.85 12.19 -0.45
N MET A 103 2.61 12.45 -1.53
CA MET A 103 4.08 12.26 -1.52
C MET A 103 4.76 13.10 -0.45
N ASN A 104 4.29 14.32 -0.22
CA ASN A 104 4.78 15.20 0.84
C ASN A 104 4.36 14.79 2.25
N GLY A 105 3.43 13.84 2.41
CA GLY A 105 2.88 13.46 3.72
C GLY A 105 1.89 14.48 4.31
N GLU A 106 1.41 15.45 3.52
CA GLU A 106 0.36 16.38 3.97
C GLU A 106 -0.98 15.66 4.10
N ILE A 107 -1.23 14.72 3.19
CA ILE A 107 -2.46 13.92 3.15
C ILE A 107 -2.15 12.48 3.50
N LYS A 108 -2.76 12.03 4.60
CA LYS A 108 -2.66 10.68 5.11
C LYS A 108 -3.75 9.80 4.52
N LEU A 109 -3.39 8.94 3.57
CA LEU A 109 -4.35 8.06 2.88
C LEU A 109 -5.18 7.22 3.86
N HIS A 110 -4.58 6.74 4.95
CA HIS A 110 -5.26 5.94 5.98
C HIS A 110 -6.36 6.69 6.75
N LYS A 111 -6.40 8.03 6.69
CA LYS A 111 -7.44 8.86 7.31
C LYS A 111 -8.62 9.15 6.37
N LEU A 112 -8.51 8.79 5.10
CA LEU A 112 -9.52 9.09 4.07
C LEU A 112 -10.53 7.95 3.88
N GLU A 113 -10.79 7.18 4.94
CA GLU A 113 -11.71 6.03 4.90
C GLU A 113 -13.18 6.42 4.68
N ASP A 114 -13.56 7.64 5.03
CA ASP A 114 -14.92 8.11 4.82
C ASP A 114 -15.22 8.34 3.32
N TYR A 115 -14.18 8.66 2.56
CA TYR A 115 -14.26 9.00 1.15
C TYR A 115 -13.88 7.83 0.24
N PHE A 116 -12.84 7.08 0.60
CA PHE A 116 -12.28 6.02 -0.23
C PHE A 116 -12.44 4.64 0.38
N LYS A 117 -12.56 3.65 -0.51
CA LYS A 117 -12.59 2.23 -0.15
C LYS A 117 -11.18 1.75 0.15
N LEU A 118 -10.83 1.74 1.43
CA LEU A 118 -9.56 1.23 1.94
C LEU A 118 -9.76 -0.16 2.54
N PRO A 119 -8.76 -1.07 2.46
CA PRO A 119 -7.46 -0.93 1.80
C PRO A 119 -7.54 -1.05 0.27
N ILE A 120 -6.47 -0.67 -0.43
CA ILE A 120 -6.36 -0.81 -1.89
C ILE A 120 -6.26 -2.30 -2.22
N ARG A 121 -7.15 -2.81 -3.08
CA ARG A 121 -7.09 -4.20 -3.55
C ARG A 121 -6.34 -4.26 -4.86
N LEU A 122 -5.25 -5.01 -4.88
CA LEU A 122 -4.44 -5.26 -6.07
C LEU A 122 -4.74 -6.64 -6.66
N HIS A 123 -4.38 -6.82 -7.93
CA HIS A 123 -4.35 -8.15 -8.54
C HIS A 123 -3.07 -8.90 -8.11
N PRO A 124 -3.08 -10.24 -8.20
CA PRO A 124 -1.84 -11.01 -8.16
C PRO A 124 -0.85 -10.49 -9.20
N PRO A 125 0.47 -10.56 -8.95
CA PRO A 125 1.46 -10.08 -9.91
C PRO A 125 1.40 -10.89 -11.22
N SER A 126 1.35 -10.19 -12.36
CA SER A 126 1.43 -10.80 -13.69
C SER A 126 2.71 -11.62 -13.84
N GLY A 127 2.59 -12.93 -14.09
CA GLY A 127 3.72 -13.89 -14.11
C GLY A 127 4.17 -14.40 -12.74
N GLY A 128 3.40 -14.15 -11.67
CA GLY A 128 3.65 -14.67 -10.33
C GLY A 128 4.81 -14.00 -9.58
N PHE A 129 5.08 -14.47 -8.38
CA PHE A 129 6.26 -14.04 -7.62
C PHE A 129 7.53 -14.68 -8.20
N LYS A 130 8.63 -13.93 -8.25
CA LYS A 130 9.90 -14.42 -8.80
C LYS A 130 10.63 -15.29 -7.78
N GLY A 131 10.53 -14.93 -6.50
CA GLY A 131 11.09 -15.65 -5.37
C GLY A 131 10.05 -16.45 -4.59
N LYS A 132 10.53 -17.18 -3.58
CA LYS A 132 9.65 -17.87 -2.63
C LYS A 132 9.02 -16.86 -1.66
N ILE A 133 7.70 -16.90 -1.54
CA ILE A 133 6.90 -16.00 -0.68
C ILE A 133 7.26 -16.14 0.81
N ASN A 134 7.75 -17.31 1.23
CA ASN A 134 8.14 -17.59 2.60
C ASN A 134 9.64 -17.34 2.89
N ARG A 135 10.35 -16.62 2.01
CA ARG A 135 11.74 -16.22 2.23
C ARG A 135 11.89 -14.69 2.19
N PRO A 136 12.83 -14.12 2.96
CA PRO A 136 13.14 -12.69 2.88
C PRO A 136 13.64 -12.29 1.50
N PHE A 137 13.37 -11.06 1.08
CA PHE A 137 13.79 -10.56 -0.22
C PHE A 137 15.31 -10.59 -0.43
N GLY A 138 16.10 -10.29 0.61
CA GLY A 138 17.58 -10.29 0.56
C GLY A 138 18.19 -11.63 0.13
N VAL A 139 17.51 -12.75 0.37
CA VAL A 139 17.94 -14.11 -0.01
C VAL A 139 17.17 -14.65 -1.21
N LYS A 140 16.79 -13.76 -2.15
CA LYS A 140 15.96 -14.07 -3.33
C LYS A 140 14.55 -14.60 -2.99
N GLY A 141 14.02 -14.19 -1.84
CA GLY A 141 12.62 -14.38 -1.48
C GLY A 141 11.75 -13.20 -1.90
N GLU A 142 10.65 -12.97 -1.19
CA GLU A 142 9.68 -11.90 -1.54
C GLU A 142 9.18 -11.10 -0.34
N PHE A 143 9.28 -11.60 0.89
CA PHE A 143 8.80 -10.86 2.06
C PHE A 143 9.85 -9.86 2.57
N GLY A 144 9.38 -8.85 3.30
CA GLY A 144 10.21 -7.83 3.94
C GLY A 144 10.53 -6.63 3.07
N TYR A 145 11.64 -5.96 3.38
CA TYR A 145 12.03 -4.72 2.72
C TYR A 145 12.63 -4.98 1.33
N ARG A 146 12.04 -4.36 0.30
CA ARG A 146 12.50 -4.44 -1.10
C ARG A 146 13.09 -3.13 -1.63
N GLY A 147 13.09 -2.05 -0.84
CA GLY A 147 13.50 -0.72 -1.29
C GLY A 147 12.63 -0.23 -2.46
N GLU A 148 13.25 0.40 -3.45
CA GLU A 148 12.57 0.95 -4.63
C GLU A 148 11.98 -0.12 -5.57
N LYS A 149 12.41 -1.38 -5.46
CA LYS A 149 11.91 -2.51 -6.27
C LYS A 149 10.45 -2.87 -5.95
N ILE A 150 9.85 -2.24 -4.94
CA ILE A 150 8.41 -2.32 -4.69
C ILE A 150 7.60 -1.72 -5.86
N ASN A 151 8.12 -0.68 -6.51
CA ASN A 151 7.45 0.01 -7.61
C ASN A 151 7.27 -0.92 -8.83
N GLU A 152 8.29 -1.74 -9.12
CA GLU A 152 8.20 -2.77 -10.16
C GLU A 152 7.14 -3.84 -9.84
N LEU A 153 7.01 -4.22 -8.56
CA LEU A 153 6.01 -5.20 -8.14
C LEU A 153 4.60 -4.60 -8.29
N ILE A 154 4.40 -3.35 -7.87
CA ILE A 154 3.13 -2.64 -8.02
C ILE A 154 2.73 -2.57 -9.49
N LYS A 155 3.67 -2.26 -10.39
CA LYS A 155 3.42 -2.23 -11.84
C LYS A 155 2.93 -3.55 -12.42
N ARG A 156 3.26 -4.69 -11.79
CA ARG A 156 2.78 -6.02 -12.19
C ARG A 156 1.45 -6.41 -11.54
N MET A 157 1.04 -5.72 -10.47
CA MET A 157 -0.14 -6.03 -9.65
C MET A 157 -1.31 -5.07 -9.88
N VAL A 158 -1.02 -3.91 -10.45
CA VAL A 158 -2.00 -2.93 -10.95
C VAL A 158 -2.36 -3.25 -12.39
#